data_AF-A0A1G1AGA9-F1
#
_entry.id   AF-A0A1G1AGA9-F1
#
_cell.length_a   1.000
_cell.length_b   1.000
_cell.length_c   1.000
_cell.angle_alpha   90.00
_cell.angle_beta   90.00
_cell.angle_gamma   90.00
#
_symmetry.space_group_name_H-M   'P 1'
#
loop_
_entity.id
_entity.type
_entity.pdbx_description
1 polymer ?
#
loop_
_entity_poly.entity_id
_entity_poly.type
_entity_poly.pdbx_seq_one_letter_code
_entity_poly.pdbx_strand_id
1 'polypeptide(L)'
;MKCNGFFVTFCVYLLTGVSGRMAFCSTIEPPPEAFKDGVPVSIMKTLNEVEPRTVITNLPMIITNSGSYYLVNSLTGTNGIFIDTDDVTIDFGGFGISGDTNFPTHGIQIGLDVLNVTIKNGKIGDWGGWGIYSETNADFFLVQDLNIEITCQGGLKLGPKCRVERVTVAETGGDGIRLGEAATVLNCKSIDNAASGIRVGQASTVTSCTTSENMEDGIVATAYCTIRDCTSVNNQWSGIRVEASCRVLENNIGDNGKQTGGIGIRVIGPGNQIKNNNVTANNKGIFVDGQSNWLENNGVIDNNTGIEITGVGNFVIRNCVGTPLETNGIHLIIGPSNQVGSVMENMGSSFSNNNPWANIRLTEE
;
A
#
# COMPACT_ATOMS: atom_id res chain seq x y z
N MET A 1 -42.38 -50.67 -24.23
CA MET A 1 -41.20 -51.44 -24.72
C MET A 1 -40.16 -51.39 -23.63
N LYS A 2 -39.77 -52.55 -23.09
CA LYS A 2 -38.76 -52.69 -22.03
C LYS A 2 -37.39 -52.32 -22.63
N CYS A 3 -36.68 -51.35 -22.07
CA CYS A 3 -35.28 -51.10 -22.40
C CYS A 3 -34.41 -52.12 -21.67
N ASN A 4 -33.65 -52.88 -22.44
CA ASN A 4 -32.73 -53.92 -21.99
C ASN A 4 -31.53 -53.31 -21.27
N GLY A 5 -31.29 -53.75 -20.03
CA GLY A 5 -30.08 -53.45 -19.27
C GLY A 5 -28.87 -54.19 -19.85
N PHE A 6 -27.80 -53.45 -20.10
CA PHE A 6 -26.48 -53.96 -20.46
C PHE A 6 -25.90 -54.74 -19.27
N PHE A 7 -25.77 -56.06 -19.41
CA PHE A 7 -25.00 -56.90 -18.48
C PHE A 7 -23.56 -57.04 -19.01
N VAL A 8 -22.60 -56.48 -18.28
CA VAL A 8 -21.17 -56.76 -18.50
C VAL A 8 -20.85 -58.07 -17.79
N THR A 9 -20.76 -59.16 -18.54
CA THR A 9 -20.37 -60.49 -18.05
C THR A 9 -18.85 -60.56 -17.91
N PHE A 10 -18.32 -60.49 -16.69
CA PHE A 10 -16.94 -60.88 -16.41
C PHE A 10 -16.85 -62.40 -16.33
N CYS A 11 -16.16 -63.00 -17.29
CA CYS A 11 -15.91 -64.42 -17.40
C CYS A 11 -14.70 -64.79 -16.53
N VAL A 12 -14.87 -65.63 -15.50
CA VAL A 12 -13.74 -66.30 -14.82
C VAL A 12 -14.07 -67.78 -14.69
N TYR A 13 -13.30 -68.60 -15.41
CA TYR A 13 -13.35 -70.06 -15.39
C TYR A 13 -12.57 -70.63 -14.18
N LEU A 14 -13.21 -71.58 -13.50
CA LEU A 14 -12.68 -72.77 -12.78
C LEU A 14 -11.43 -72.66 -11.88
N LEU A 15 -11.64 -72.90 -10.57
CA LEU A 15 -10.82 -73.84 -9.80
C LEU A 15 -11.64 -74.45 -8.65
N THR A 16 -11.52 -75.76 -8.53
CA THR A 16 -12.32 -76.68 -7.71
C THR A 16 -12.03 -76.56 -6.22
N GLY A 17 -13.10 -76.60 -5.40
CA GLY A 17 -13.07 -77.23 -4.08
C GLY A 17 -12.70 -76.35 -2.89
N VAL A 18 -13.59 -75.45 -2.46
CA VAL A 18 -13.79 -75.11 -1.04
C VAL A 18 -15.26 -74.72 -0.87
N SER A 19 -15.95 -75.31 0.11
CA SER A 19 -17.29 -74.88 0.56
C SER A 19 -17.19 -73.53 1.29
N GLY A 20 -16.95 -72.46 0.54
CA GLY A 20 -17.06 -71.09 1.02
C GLY A 20 -18.41 -70.53 0.59
N ARG A 21 -19.21 -70.02 1.54
CA ARG A 21 -20.37 -69.18 1.22
C ARG A 21 -19.90 -68.09 0.26
N MET A 22 -20.44 -68.04 -0.96
CA MET A 22 -20.41 -66.82 -1.76
C MET A 22 -21.19 -65.78 -0.97
N ALA A 23 -20.49 -64.93 -0.22
CA ALA A 23 -21.06 -63.67 0.20
C ALA A 23 -21.24 -62.87 -1.08
N PHE A 24 -22.48 -62.78 -1.57
CA PHE A 24 -22.83 -61.72 -2.50
C PHE A 24 -22.37 -60.43 -1.83
N CYS A 25 -21.41 -59.74 -2.46
CA CYS A 25 -21.14 -58.36 -2.14
C CYS A 25 -22.51 -57.68 -2.13
N SER A 26 -22.96 -57.22 -0.96
CA SER A 26 -24.17 -56.41 -0.87
C SER A 26 -23.99 -55.32 -1.91
N THR A 27 -24.86 -55.31 -2.91
CA THR A 27 -24.88 -54.28 -3.92
C THR A 27 -24.71 -52.96 -3.20
N ILE A 28 -23.68 -52.20 -3.57
CA ILE A 28 -23.52 -50.82 -3.10
C ILE A 28 -24.75 -50.09 -3.64
N GLU A 29 -25.78 -50.00 -2.81
CA GLU A 29 -26.97 -49.21 -3.09
C GLU A 29 -26.60 -47.76 -2.79
N PRO A 30 -26.81 -46.83 -3.75
CA PRO A 30 -26.61 -45.42 -3.47
C PRO A 30 -27.50 -45.00 -2.29
N PRO A 31 -27.10 -44.01 -1.49
CA PRO A 31 -27.91 -43.52 -0.39
C PRO A 31 -29.33 -43.18 -0.88
N PRO A 32 -30.39 -43.39 -0.08
CA PRO A 32 -31.78 -43.09 -0.48
C PRO A 32 -31.96 -41.64 -0.98
N GLU A 33 -31.13 -40.74 -0.47
CA GLU A 33 -31.08 -39.31 -0.80
C GLU A 33 -30.50 -39.02 -2.20
N ALA A 34 -29.84 -39.99 -2.84
CA ALA A 34 -29.31 -39.85 -4.18
C ALA A 34 -30.42 -39.84 -5.26
N PHE A 35 -31.67 -40.15 -4.90
CA PHE A 35 -32.80 -40.17 -5.83
C PHE A 35 -34.02 -39.43 -5.27
N LYS A 36 -34.71 -38.69 -6.13
CA LYS A 36 -36.06 -38.18 -5.89
C LYS A 36 -36.95 -38.66 -7.04
N ASP A 37 -38.04 -39.35 -6.70
CA ASP A 37 -38.98 -39.96 -7.67
C ASP A 37 -38.29 -40.89 -8.70
N GLY A 38 -37.25 -41.61 -8.27
CA GLY A 38 -36.49 -42.54 -9.12
C GLY A 38 -35.51 -41.87 -10.09
N VAL A 39 -35.38 -40.53 -10.04
CA VAL A 39 -34.40 -39.77 -10.81
C VAL A 39 -33.23 -39.40 -9.89
N PRO A 40 -31.97 -39.60 -10.31
CA PRO A 40 -30.82 -39.11 -9.55
C PRO A 40 -30.97 -37.61 -9.26
N VAL A 41 -30.92 -37.22 -7.99
CA VAL A 41 -30.83 -35.80 -7.61
C VAL A 41 -29.37 -35.39 -7.57
N SER A 42 -29.08 -34.17 -8.02
CA SER A 42 -27.75 -33.61 -7.87
C SER A 42 -27.44 -33.45 -6.39
N ILE A 43 -26.60 -34.33 -5.86
CA ILE A 43 -26.02 -34.21 -4.50
C ILE A 43 -24.84 -33.22 -4.48
N MET A 44 -24.40 -32.77 -5.66
CA MET A 44 -23.34 -31.77 -5.83
C MET A 44 -23.96 -30.39 -6.04
N LYS A 45 -23.46 -29.41 -5.31
CA LYS A 45 -23.74 -27.99 -5.57
C LYS A 45 -23.05 -27.58 -6.86
N THR A 46 -23.71 -26.76 -7.66
CA THR A 46 -23.09 -26.05 -8.79
C THR A 46 -22.08 -25.02 -8.28
N LEU A 47 -21.13 -24.61 -9.12
CA LEU A 47 -20.18 -23.55 -8.75
C LEU A 47 -20.91 -22.27 -8.31
N ASN A 48 -22.04 -21.93 -8.95
CA ASN A 48 -22.85 -20.78 -8.60
C ASN A 48 -23.56 -20.92 -7.23
N GLU A 49 -23.81 -22.14 -6.76
CA GLU A 49 -24.39 -22.41 -5.43
C GLU A 49 -23.33 -22.48 -4.33
N VAL A 50 -22.05 -22.66 -4.69
CA VAL A 50 -20.91 -22.65 -3.75
C VAL A 50 -20.29 -21.25 -3.67
N GLU A 51 -20.12 -20.59 -4.80
CA GLU A 51 -19.52 -19.26 -4.96
C GLU A 51 -20.35 -18.42 -5.94
N PRO A 52 -21.46 -17.80 -5.48
CA PRO A 52 -22.25 -16.91 -6.34
C PRO A 52 -21.44 -15.65 -6.64
N ARG A 53 -20.71 -15.69 -7.76
CA ARG A 53 -19.89 -14.60 -8.28
C ARG A 53 -20.25 -14.31 -9.73
N THR A 54 -20.25 -13.03 -10.09
CA THR A 54 -20.54 -12.56 -11.43
C THR A 54 -19.24 -12.40 -12.23
N VAL A 55 -19.14 -13.06 -13.37
CA VAL A 55 -17.98 -12.92 -14.25
C VAL A 55 -18.03 -11.59 -15.01
N ILE A 56 -16.90 -10.87 -15.08
CA ILE A 56 -16.71 -9.73 -15.98
C ILE A 56 -16.03 -10.26 -17.24
N THR A 57 -16.70 -10.13 -18.40
CA THR A 57 -16.25 -10.75 -19.66
C THR A 57 -15.70 -9.75 -20.67
N ASN A 58 -15.98 -8.46 -20.51
CA ASN A 58 -15.53 -7.39 -21.39
C ASN A 58 -15.50 -6.04 -20.66
N LEU A 59 -14.75 -5.10 -21.25
CA LEU A 59 -14.76 -3.69 -20.90
C LEU A 59 -15.45 -2.88 -22.01
N PRO A 60 -16.20 -1.80 -21.68
CA PRO A 60 -16.52 -1.35 -20.32
C PRO A 60 -17.49 -2.29 -19.58
N MET A 61 -17.52 -2.17 -18.26
CA MET A 61 -18.45 -2.87 -17.38
C MET A 61 -19.09 -1.88 -16.41
N ILE A 62 -20.40 -1.97 -16.19
CA ILE A 62 -21.12 -1.18 -15.19
C ILE A 62 -21.71 -2.12 -14.14
N ILE A 63 -21.32 -1.94 -12.88
CA ILE A 63 -21.78 -2.72 -11.73
C ILE A 63 -22.85 -1.91 -10.99
N THR A 64 -24.11 -2.32 -11.13
CA THR A 64 -25.28 -1.70 -10.47
C THR A 64 -25.92 -2.58 -9.40
N ASN A 65 -25.44 -3.81 -9.22
CA ASN A 65 -25.87 -4.70 -8.15
C ASN A 65 -24.70 -5.00 -7.22
N SER A 66 -24.94 -4.98 -5.91
CA SER A 66 -23.98 -5.45 -4.92
C SER A 66 -23.60 -6.90 -5.15
N GLY A 67 -22.41 -7.30 -4.70
CA GLY A 67 -21.98 -8.68 -4.73
C GLY A 67 -20.52 -8.88 -5.17
N SER A 68 -20.19 -10.13 -5.49
CA SER A 68 -18.84 -10.53 -5.85
C SER A 68 -18.68 -10.68 -7.36
N TYR A 69 -17.60 -10.11 -7.88
CA TYR A 69 -17.23 -10.09 -9.28
C TYR A 69 -15.83 -10.65 -9.48
N TYR A 70 -15.55 -11.23 -10.64
CA TYR A 70 -14.23 -11.76 -10.96
C TYR A 70 -13.89 -11.76 -12.45
N LEU A 71 -12.60 -11.83 -12.76
CA LEU A 71 -12.07 -11.99 -14.11
C LEU A 71 -11.77 -13.45 -14.43
N VAL A 72 -11.94 -13.83 -15.69
CA VAL A 72 -11.54 -15.16 -16.24
C VAL A 72 -10.43 -15.06 -17.29
N ASN A 73 -10.10 -13.85 -17.72
CA ASN A 73 -8.97 -13.49 -18.56
C ASN A 73 -8.65 -12.01 -18.37
N SER A 74 -7.47 -11.56 -18.81
CA SER A 74 -7.14 -10.13 -18.81
C SER A 74 -7.92 -9.40 -19.90
N LEU A 75 -8.45 -8.23 -19.56
CA LEU A 75 -9.32 -7.44 -20.44
C LEU A 75 -8.64 -6.16 -20.88
N THR A 76 -8.95 -5.71 -22.10
CA THR A 76 -8.49 -4.43 -22.64
C THR A 76 -9.70 -3.58 -23.05
N GLY A 77 -9.67 -2.27 -22.84
CA GLY A 77 -10.75 -1.40 -23.30
C GLY A 77 -10.42 0.09 -23.22
N THR A 78 -11.18 0.92 -23.93
CA THR A 78 -11.04 2.39 -23.85
C THR A 78 -11.76 2.98 -22.65
N ASN A 79 -12.65 2.22 -22.00
CA ASN A 79 -13.35 2.56 -20.76
C ASN A 79 -13.28 1.36 -19.82
N GLY A 80 -13.04 1.60 -18.54
CA GLY A 80 -12.87 0.56 -17.52
C GLY A 80 -14.17 0.07 -16.88
N ILE A 81 -14.08 -0.26 -15.60
CA ILE A 81 -15.20 -0.69 -14.77
C ILE A 81 -15.77 0.53 -14.03
N PHE A 82 -17.08 0.75 -14.13
CA PHE A 82 -17.80 1.72 -13.30
C PHE A 82 -18.61 1.00 -12.22
N ILE A 83 -18.44 1.39 -10.96
CA ILE A 83 -19.15 0.83 -9.81
C ILE A 83 -20.13 1.87 -9.29
N ASP A 84 -21.42 1.57 -9.32
CA ASP A 84 -22.53 2.49 -8.99
C ASP A 84 -23.40 1.94 -7.84
N THR A 85 -22.81 1.11 -6.99
CA THR A 85 -23.53 0.42 -5.90
C THR A 85 -22.56 -0.01 -4.81
N ASP A 86 -23.08 -0.12 -3.59
CA ASP A 86 -22.34 -0.51 -2.40
C ASP A 86 -22.06 -2.02 -2.37
N ASP A 87 -21.21 -2.45 -1.43
CA ASP A 87 -21.00 -3.86 -1.10
C ASP A 87 -20.50 -4.70 -2.29
N VAL A 88 -19.52 -4.16 -3.01
CA VAL A 88 -18.93 -4.79 -4.20
C VAL A 88 -17.55 -5.36 -3.87
N THR A 89 -17.30 -6.61 -4.24
CA THR A 89 -15.95 -7.18 -4.25
C THR A 89 -15.56 -7.56 -5.67
N ILE A 90 -14.47 -6.99 -6.19
CA ILE A 90 -13.86 -7.40 -7.45
C ILE A 90 -12.54 -8.12 -7.15
N ASP A 91 -12.44 -9.36 -7.60
CA ASP A 91 -11.22 -10.17 -7.51
C ASP A 91 -10.73 -10.45 -8.92
N PHE A 92 -9.56 -9.94 -9.25
CA PHE A 92 -8.97 -10.16 -10.56
C PHE A 92 -8.38 -11.55 -10.71
N GLY A 93 -8.21 -12.35 -9.64
CA GLY A 93 -7.75 -13.73 -9.74
C GLY A 93 -6.38 -13.90 -10.42
N GLY A 94 -5.52 -12.87 -10.38
CA GLY A 94 -4.23 -12.81 -11.05
C GLY A 94 -4.27 -12.22 -12.48
N PHE A 95 -5.47 -11.95 -13.03
CA PHE A 95 -5.63 -11.25 -14.29
C PHE A 95 -5.50 -9.72 -14.12
N GLY A 96 -5.68 -8.98 -15.21
CA GLY A 96 -5.68 -7.53 -15.15
C GLY A 96 -6.59 -6.86 -16.16
N ILE A 97 -6.73 -5.55 -16.00
CA ILE A 97 -7.39 -4.68 -16.95
C ILE A 97 -6.40 -3.65 -17.49
N SER A 98 -6.36 -3.48 -18.80
CA SER A 98 -5.53 -2.46 -19.45
C SER A 98 -6.33 -1.50 -20.34
N GLY A 99 -5.91 -0.25 -20.32
CA GLY A 99 -6.57 0.86 -20.99
C GLY A 99 -5.97 1.24 -22.34
N ASP A 100 -6.30 2.45 -22.77
CA ASP A 100 -5.57 3.21 -23.78
C ASP A 100 -5.25 4.61 -23.22
N THR A 101 -3.96 4.94 -23.14
CA THR A 101 -3.46 6.19 -22.55
C THR A 101 -3.90 7.45 -23.32
N ASN A 102 -4.43 7.31 -24.54
CA ASN A 102 -4.97 8.42 -25.33
C ASN A 102 -6.36 8.88 -24.87
N PHE A 103 -7.04 8.11 -24.02
CA PHE A 103 -8.36 8.44 -23.50
C PHE A 103 -8.28 8.73 -22.01
N PRO A 104 -8.87 9.84 -21.52
CA PRO A 104 -8.79 10.26 -20.12
C PRO A 104 -9.75 9.46 -19.22
N THR A 105 -9.80 8.14 -19.38
CA THR A 105 -10.71 7.23 -18.68
C THR A 105 -9.96 6.47 -17.59
N HIS A 106 -10.72 5.99 -16.60
CA HIS A 106 -10.16 5.25 -15.46
C HIS A 106 -10.26 3.74 -15.66
N GLY A 107 -9.33 3.00 -15.06
CA GLY A 107 -9.42 1.54 -15.03
C GLY A 107 -10.60 1.07 -14.19
N ILE A 108 -10.74 1.65 -12.99
CA ILE A 108 -11.93 1.51 -12.16
C ILE A 108 -12.36 2.91 -11.70
N GLN A 109 -13.60 3.27 -11.96
CA GLN A 109 -14.26 4.45 -11.42
C GLN A 109 -15.34 4.02 -10.43
N ILE A 110 -15.25 4.53 -9.20
CA ILE A 110 -16.22 4.31 -8.13
C ILE A 110 -17.11 5.55 -8.05
N GLY A 111 -18.41 5.36 -8.20
CA GLY A 111 -19.43 6.40 -8.27
C GLY A 111 -19.59 7.22 -6.98
N LEU A 112 -20.47 8.22 -7.07
CA LEU A 112 -20.79 9.11 -5.95
C LEU A 112 -21.47 8.35 -4.82
N ASP A 113 -21.14 8.69 -3.58
CA ASP A 113 -21.76 8.12 -2.36
C ASP A 113 -21.68 6.59 -2.24
N VAL A 114 -20.81 5.92 -3.03
CA VAL A 114 -20.62 4.46 -3.00
C VAL A 114 -19.75 4.05 -1.81
N LEU A 115 -20.16 2.99 -1.12
CA LEU A 115 -19.53 2.49 0.10
C LEU A 115 -19.08 1.03 -0.04
N ASN A 116 -18.10 0.64 0.78
CA ASN A 116 -17.73 -0.77 1.00
C ASN A 116 -17.38 -1.57 -0.27
N VAL A 117 -16.43 -1.04 -1.04
CA VAL A 117 -15.85 -1.69 -2.23
C VAL A 117 -14.50 -2.34 -1.90
N THR A 118 -14.33 -3.60 -2.30
CA THR A 118 -13.05 -4.32 -2.25
C THR A 118 -12.54 -4.61 -3.65
N ILE A 119 -11.28 -4.29 -3.96
CA ILE A 119 -10.64 -4.59 -5.25
C ILE A 119 -9.32 -5.31 -4.96
N LYS A 120 -9.11 -6.49 -5.54
CA LYS A 120 -7.95 -7.33 -5.18
C LYS A 120 -7.38 -8.23 -6.28
N ASN A 121 -6.15 -8.69 -6.04
CA ASN A 121 -5.48 -9.82 -6.70
C ASN A 121 -5.26 -9.66 -8.21
N GLY A 122 -4.52 -8.65 -8.67
CA GLY A 122 -4.28 -8.53 -10.11
C GLY A 122 -3.57 -7.25 -10.54
N LYS A 123 -3.78 -6.88 -11.80
CA LYS A 123 -3.10 -5.74 -12.44
C LYS A 123 -4.07 -4.72 -13.04
N ILE A 124 -3.73 -3.44 -12.93
CA ILE A 124 -4.40 -2.34 -13.66
C ILE A 124 -3.32 -1.54 -14.37
N GLY A 125 -3.47 -1.23 -15.66
CA GLY A 125 -2.51 -0.32 -16.29
C GLY A 125 -2.91 0.24 -17.65
N ASP A 126 -2.05 1.08 -18.22
CA ASP A 126 -2.23 1.72 -19.53
C ASP A 126 -3.46 2.64 -19.64
N TRP A 127 -3.84 3.33 -18.55
CA TRP A 127 -5.03 4.20 -18.52
C TRP A 127 -4.67 5.68 -18.66
N GLY A 128 -5.38 6.43 -19.51
CA GLY A 128 -5.15 7.88 -19.61
C GLY A 128 -5.70 8.70 -18.42
N GLY A 129 -6.48 8.08 -17.55
CA GLY A 129 -6.88 8.61 -16.25
C GLY A 129 -6.10 7.99 -15.08
N TRP A 130 -6.77 7.82 -13.94
CA TRP A 130 -6.27 7.03 -12.82
C TRP A 130 -6.47 5.52 -13.01
N GLY A 131 -5.63 4.70 -12.37
CA GLY A 131 -5.87 3.27 -12.27
C GLY A 131 -7.17 2.94 -11.51
N ILE A 132 -7.30 3.49 -10.30
CA ILE A 132 -8.56 3.48 -9.53
C ILE A 132 -8.87 4.90 -9.06
N TYR A 133 -10.08 5.34 -9.33
CA TYR A 133 -10.59 6.65 -8.97
C TYR A 133 -11.91 6.53 -8.23
N SER A 134 -12.04 7.18 -7.08
CA SER A 134 -13.31 7.36 -6.41
C SER A 134 -13.82 8.79 -6.53
N GLU A 135 -15.12 8.93 -6.76
CA GLU A 135 -15.82 10.20 -6.75
C GLU A 135 -16.01 10.75 -5.32
N THR A 136 -16.74 11.85 -5.22
CA THR A 136 -17.09 12.50 -3.94
C THR A 136 -17.90 11.56 -3.04
N ASN A 137 -17.67 11.64 -1.72
CA ASN A 137 -18.33 10.86 -0.67
C ASN A 137 -18.21 9.33 -0.78
N ALA A 138 -17.31 8.86 -1.64
CA ALA A 138 -17.04 7.44 -1.82
C ALA A 138 -15.98 7.00 -0.77
N ASP A 139 -16.34 6.16 0.20
CA ASP A 139 -15.46 5.77 1.33
C ASP A 139 -15.59 4.29 1.78
N PHE A 140 -14.72 3.89 2.72
CA PHE A 140 -14.60 2.50 3.23
C PHE A 140 -14.15 1.45 2.21
N PHE A 141 -13.16 1.77 1.38
CA PHE A 141 -12.64 0.82 0.39
C PHE A 141 -11.46 0.00 0.89
N LEU A 142 -11.35 -1.23 0.39
CA LEU A 142 -10.19 -2.09 0.55
C LEU A 142 -9.56 -2.37 -0.82
N VAL A 143 -8.36 -1.85 -1.05
CA VAL A 143 -7.56 -2.18 -2.24
C VAL A 143 -6.36 -2.99 -1.80
N GLN A 144 -6.21 -4.20 -2.31
CA GLN A 144 -5.13 -5.08 -1.87
C GLN A 144 -4.54 -5.97 -2.96
N ASP A 145 -3.27 -6.33 -2.82
CA ASP A 145 -2.63 -7.33 -3.69
C ASP A 145 -2.74 -6.97 -5.19
N LEU A 146 -2.45 -5.70 -5.51
CA LEU A 146 -2.52 -5.15 -6.88
C LEU A 146 -1.15 -4.63 -7.36
N ASN A 147 -0.93 -4.73 -8.67
CA ASN A 147 0.07 -3.94 -9.39
C ASN A 147 -0.64 -2.91 -10.29
N ILE A 148 -0.33 -1.63 -10.12
CA ILE A 148 -0.92 -0.54 -10.90
C ILE A 148 0.21 0.22 -11.59
N GLU A 149 0.18 0.26 -12.92
CA GLU A 149 1.28 0.86 -13.68
C GLU A 149 0.79 1.65 -14.90
N ILE A 150 1.58 2.63 -15.34
CA ILE A 150 1.36 3.33 -16.62
C ILE A 150 -0.04 3.97 -16.66
N THR A 151 -0.29 4.90 -15.74
CA THR A 151 -1.57 5.64 -15.69
C THR A 151 -1.31 7.14 -15.70
N CYS A 152 -1.93 7.88 -16.62
CA CYS A 152 -1.50 9.26 -16.90
C CYS A 152 -1.91 10.29 -15.82
N GLN A 153 -2.93 10.05 -14.99
CA GLN A 153 -3.31 11.00 -13.92
C GLN A 153 -2.81 10.61 -12.51
N GLY A 154 -2.49 9.33 -12.29
CA GLY A 154 -2.03 8.80 -11.01
C GLY A 154 -2.53 7.36 -10.77
N GLY A 155 -1.97 6.64 -9.81
CA GLY A 155 -2.31 5.22 -9.63
C GLY A 155 -3.64 5.01 -8.92
N LEU A 156 -3.75 5.54 -7.71
CA LEU A 156 -4.92 5.42 -6.84
C LEU A 156 -5.33 6.78 -6.31
N LYS A 157 -6.60 7.16 -6.51
CA LYS A 157 -7.25 8.25 -5.77
C LYS A 157 -8.51 7.73 -5.11
N LEU A 158 -8.47 7.57 -3.79
CA LEU A 158 -9.60 7.10 -2.99
C LEU A 158 -10.01 8.14 -1.93
N GLY A 159 -11.27 8.09 -1.54
CA GLY A 159 -11.83 8.93 -0.50
C GLY A 159 -11.36 8.57 0.92
N PRO A 160 -12.04 9.10 1.95
CA PRO A 160 -11.71 8.84 3.36
C PRO A 160 -11.82 7.35 3.74
N LYS A 161 -11.27 6.98 4.90
CA LYS A 161 -11.43 5.69 5.58
C LYS A 161 -11.05 4.46 4.74
N CYS A 162 -10.35 4.67 3.64
CA CYS A 162 -9.90 3.61 2.74
C CYS A 162 -8.64 2.96 3.29
N ARG A 163 -8.50 1.66 3.02
CA ARG A 163 -7.32 0.86 3.33
C ARG A 163 -6.70 0.35 2.03
N VAL A 164 -5.42 0.64 1.85
CA VAL A 164 -4.60 0.13 0.75
C VAL A 164 -3.48 -0.73 1.34
N GLU A 165 -3.41 -1.99 0.94
CA GLU A 165 -2.41 -2.91 1.48
C GLU A 165 -1.77 -3.81 0.42
N ARG A 166 -0.44 -3.99 0.46
CA ARG A 166 0.29 -4.86 -0.49
C ARG A 166 0.05 -4.48 -1.95
N VAL A 167 0.06 -3.16 -2.23
CA VAL A 167 -0.10 -2.62 -3.59
C VAL A 167 1.22 -2.04 -4.08
N THR A 168 1.57 -2.31 -5.33
CA THR A 168 2.62 -1.60 -6.05
C THR A 168 1.98 -0.62 -7.02
N VAL A 169 2.39 0.64 -6.97
CA VAL A 169 2.05 1.66 -7.96
C VAL A 169 3.34 2.19 -8.59
N ALA A 170 3.43 2.16 -9.92
CA ALA A 170 4.62 2.59 -10.63
C ALA A 170 4.31 3.39 -11.90
N GLU A 171 5.22 4.28 -12.29
CA GLU A 171 5.22 4.90 -13.63
C GLU A 171 3.90 5.65 -13.94
N THR A 172 3.37 6.39 -12.96
CA THR A 172 2.12 7.14 -13.12
C THR A 172 2.37 8.63 -13.30
N GLY A 173 1.52 9.31 -14.07
CA GLY A 173 1.65 10.75 -14.37
C GLY A 173 1.22 11.69 -13.23
N GLY A 174 0.88 11.16 -12.05
CA GLY A 174 0.49 11.95 -10.88
C GLY A 174 0.93 11.32 -9.57
N ASP A 175 0.11 11.44 -8.52
CA ASP A 175 0.42 10.78 -7.24
C ASP A 175 0.29 9.26 -7.43
N GLY A 176 1.19 8.47 -6.86
CA GLY A 176 1.07 7.02 -6.90
C GLY A 176 -0.14 6.55 -6.09
N ILE A 177 -0.16 6.86 -4.79
CA ILE A 177 -1.28 6.55 -3.89
C ILE A 177 -1.75 7.84 -3.23
N ARG A 178 -3.00 8.23 -3.47
CA ARG A 178 -3.65 9.39 -2.85
C ARG A 178 -4.93 8.97 -2.12
N LEU A 179 -4.92 9.10 -0.80
CA LEU A 179 -6.06 8.76 0.05
C LEU A 179 -6.59 9.97 0.81
N GLY A 180 -7.89 9.94 1.10
CA GLY A 180 -8.54 10.91 1.99
C GLY A 180 -8.15 10.74 3.45
N GLU A 181 -8.98 11.29 4.33
CA GLU A 181 -8.78 11.27 5.79
C GLU A 181 -9.02 9.88 6.39
N ALA A 182 -8.48 9.61 7.58
CA ALA A 182 -8.61 8.37 8.34
C ALA A 182 -8.23 7.12 7.52
N ALA A 183 -7.29 7.26 6.59
CA ALA A 183 -6.88 6.19 5.70
C ALA A 183 -5.76 5.33 6.30
N THR A 184 -5.61 4.11 5.78
CA THR A 184 -4.50 3.21 6.15
C THR A 184 -3.76 2.76 4.90
N VAL A 185 -2.44 2.97 4.87
CA VAL A 185 -1.54 2.46 3.83
C VAL A 185 -0.54 1.51 4.47
N LEU A 186 -0.50 0.26 4.01
CA LEU A 186 0.29 -0.80 4.64
C LEU A 186 1.04 -1.62 3.59
N ASN A 187 2.35 -1.82 3.76
CA ASN A 187 3.14 -2.71 2.89
C ASN A 187 3.02 -2.34 1.39
N CYS A 188 2.92 -1.04 1.07
CA CYS A 188 2.76 -0.58 -0.30
C CYS A 188 4.08 -0.06 -0.88
N LYS A 189 4.21 -0.11 -2.20
CA LYS A 189 5.35 0.42 -2.94
C LYS A 189 4.88 1.46 -3.94
N SER A 190 5.49 2.65 -3.95
CA SER A 190 5.17 3.73 -4.88
C SER A 190 6.44 4.25 -5.56
N ILE A 191 6.58 4.01 -6.86
CA ILE A 191 7.84 4.13 -7.60
C ILE A 191 7.68 5.01 -8.83
N ASP A 192 8.64 5.90 -9.08
CA ASP A 192 8.77 6.60 -10.38
C ASP A 192 7.45 7.25 -10.85
N ASN A 193 6.76 7.91 -9.91
CA ASN A 193 5.55 8.65 -10.21
C ASN A 193 5.90 10.12 -10.45
N ALA A 194 5.19 10.77 -11.37
CA ALA A 194 5.44 12.15 -11.75
C ALA A 194 5.00 13.18 -10.69
N ALA A 195 4.31 12.76 -9.62
CA ALA A 195 4.08 13.57 -8.42
C ALA A 195 4.61 12.87 -7.16
N SER A 196 3.88 12.92 -6.05
CA SER A 196 4.31 12.32 -4.79
C SER A 196 4.04 10.80 -4.77
N GLY A 197 4.87 10.03 -4.08
CA GLY A 197 4.69 8.58 -3.98
C GLY A 197 3.40 8.22 -3.25
N ILE A 198 3.27 8.67 -1.99
CA ILE A 198 2.10 8.44 -1.15
C ILE A 198 1.64 9.76 -0.55
N ARG A 199 0.36 10.10 -0.71
CA ARG A 199 -0.30 11.26 -0.11
C ARG A 199 -1.50 10.79 0.70
N VAL A 200 -1.53 11.12 1.99
CA VAL A 200 -2.64 10.78 2.89
C VAL A 200 -3.24 12.02 3.54
N GLY A 201 -4.57 11.99 3.73
CA GLY A 201 -5.30 12.99 4.48
C GLY A 201 -5.17 12.83 6.00
N GLN A 202 -5.93 13.65 6.73
CA GLN A 202 -5.82 13.79 8.18
C GLN A 202 -6.04 12.45 8.90
N ALA A 203 -5.40 12.24 10.05
CA ALA A 203 -5.61 11.08 10.93
C ALA A 203 -5.34 9.72 10.25
N SER A 204 -4.45 9.71 9.26
CA SER A 204 -4.10 8.50 8.51
C SER A 204 -2.85 7.80 9.06
N THR A 205 -2.70 6.53 8.73
CA THR A 205 -1.51 5.73 9.07
C THR A 205 -0.83 5.21 7.81
N VAL A 206 0.48 5.42 7.70
CA VAL A 206 1.35 4.86 6.66
C VAL A 206 2.38 3.98 7.36
N THR A 207 2.44 2.70 7.01
CA THR A 207 3.34 1.74 7.69
C THR A 207 3.97 0.76 6.71
N SER A 208 5.26 0.49 6.91
CA SER A 208 6.01 -0.51 6.12
C SER A 208 5.96 -0.26 4.61
N CYS A 209 5.92 1.01 4.20
CA CYS A 209 5.83 1.38 2.79
C CYS A 209 7.19 1.77 2.21
N THR A 210 7.35 1.59 0.90
CA THR A 210 8.53 2.03 0.16
C THR A 210 8.13 3.07 -0.88
N THR A 211 8.73 4.25 -0.84
CA THR A 211 8.53 5.31 -1.83
C THR A 211 9.86 5.69 -2.47
N SER A 212 9.99 5.48 -3.78
CA SER A 212 11.26 5.71 -4.46
C SER A 212 11.14 6.38 -5.81
N GLU A 213 12.11 7.23 -6.16
CA GLU A 213 12.25 7.81 -7.50
C GLU A 213 11.06 8.66 -7.94
N ASN A 214 10.21 9.11 -7.01
CA ASN A 214 9.08 9.98 -7.33
C ASN A 214 9.56 11.42 -7.60
N MET A 215 8.89 12.10 -8.51
CA MET A 215 9.28 13.44 -8.97
C MET A 215 8.96 14.57 -7.99
N GLU A 216 8.17 14.30 -6.94
CA GLU A 216 7.99 15.18 -5.79
C GLU A 216 8.50 14.54 -4.49
N ASP A 217 7.68 14.55 -3.44
CA ASP A 217 8.00 13.96 -2.15
C ASP A 217 7.70 12.44 -2.16
N GLY A 218 8.44 11.67 -1.36
CA GLY A 218 8.13 10.24 -1.17
C GLY A 218 6.78 10.06 -0.47
N ILE A 219 6.66 10.59 0.76
CA ILE A 219 5.44 10.52 1.58
C ILE A 219 5.01 11.93 2.01
N VAL A 220 3.76 12.29 1.76
CA VAL A 220 3.11 13.51 2.25
C VAL A 220 1.96 13.14 3.17
N ALA A 221 1.98 13.67 4.40
CA ALA A 221 0.89 13.51 5.36
C ALA A 221 0.45 14.84 5.95
N THR A 222 -0.86 15.02 6.04
CA THR A 222 -1.47 16.17 6.72
C THR A 222 -1.57 15.92 8.23
N ALA A 223 -2.48 16.57 8.95
CA ALA A 223 -2.49 16.53 10.42
C ALA A 223 -2.80 15.15 11.04
N TYR A 224 -2.28 14.92 12.25
CA TYR A 224 -2.58 13.75 13.11
C TYR A 224 -2.20 12.38 12.51
N CYS A 225 -1.27 12.35 11.56
CA CYS A 225 -0.88 11.11 10.90
C CYS A 225 0.23 10.37 11.66
N THR A 226 0.30 9.05 11.44
CA THR A 226 1.45 8.23 11.86
C THR A 226 2.14 7.66 10.62
N ILE A 227 3.45 7.89 10.50
CA ILE A 227 4.31 7.32 9.47
C ILE A 227 5.41 6.54 10.18
N ARG A 228 5.44 5.22 9.97
CA ARG A 228 6.43 4.35 10.62
C ARG A 228 6.94 3.21 9.76
N ASP A 229 8.17 2.78 10.03
CA ASP A 229 8.82 1.65 9.34
C ASP A 229 8.88 1.80 7.81
N CYS A 230 8.83 3.03 7.29
CA CYS A 230 8.85 3.27 5.86
C CYS A 230 10.29 3.47 5.33
N THR A 231 10.49 3.12 4.07
CA THR A 231 11.70 3.48 3.30
C THR A 231 11.36 4.56 2.28
N SER A 232 12.05 5.70 2.32
CA SER A 232 11.85 6.80 1.36
C SER A 232 13.16 7.25 0.75
N VAL A 233 13.38 6.93 -0.53
CA VAL A 233 14.69 7.08 -1.19
C VAL A 233 14.62 7.66 -2.59
N ASN A 234 15.64 8.43 -2.99
CA ASN A 234 15.77 8.95 -4.37
C ASN A 234 14.56 9.77 -4.87
N ASN A 235 13.72 10.31 -3.98
CA ASN A 235 12.64 11.20 -4.40
C ASN A 235 13.21 12.58 -4.69
N GLN A 236 12.67 13.29 -5.68
CA GLN A 236 13.27 14.53 -6.17
C GLN A 236 13.15 15.68 -5.17
N TRP A 237 12.18 15.64 -4.25
CA TRP A 237 11.99 16.66 -3.21
C TRP A 237 12.28 16.08 -1.82
N SER A 238 11.28 15.96 -0.95
CA SER A 238 11.48 15.46 0.41
C SER A 238 11.25 13.95 0.48
N GLY A 239 12.01 13.24 1.32
CA GLY A 239 11.69 11.85 1.63
C GLY A 239 10.32 11.74 2.30
N ILE A 240 10.12 12.52 3.37
CA ILE A 240 8.86 12.62 4.10
C ILE A 240 8.55 14.08 4.38
N ARG A 241 7.30 14.51 4.12
CA ARG A 241 6.78 15.83 4.47
C ARG A 241 5.53 15.69 5.35
N VAL A 242 5.56 16.36 6.51
CA VAL A 242 4.44 16.37 7.47
C VAL A 242 3.98 17.77 7.83
N GLU A 243 2.68 17.89 8.07
CA GLU A 243 2.05 19.12 8.56
C GLU A 243 2.06 19.15 10.09
N ALA A 244 0.96 18.84 10.78
CA ALA A 244 0.81 19.07 12.22
C ALA A 244 0.50 17.80 13.01
N SER A 245 0.96 17.73 14.26
CA SER A 245 0.62 16.67 15.22
C SER A 245 0.88 15.23 14.72
N CYS A 246 1.85 15.07 13.81
CA CYS A 246 2.20 13.78 13.23
C CYS A 246 3.26 13.05 14.07
N ARG A 247 3.33 11.74 13.88
CA ARG A 247 4.39 10.87 14.40
C ARG A 247 5.18 10.30 13.21
N VAL A 248 6.45 10.67 13.08
CA VAL A 248 7.38 10.15 12.06
C VAL A 248 8.43 9.33 12.79
N LEU A 249 8.28 8.01 12.75
CA LEU A 249 8.98 7.08 13.64
C LEU A 249 9.70 5.98 12.86
N GLU A 250 10.94 5.67 13.20
CA GLU A 250 11.59 4.41 12.74
C GLU A 250 11.65 4.26 11.20
N ASN A 251 11.75 5.37 10.48
CA ASN A 251 11.84 5.36 9.01
C ASN A 251 13.30 5.36 8.54
N ASN A 252 13.54 4.76 7.36
CA ASN A 252 14.82 4.78 6.67
C ASN A 252 14.74 5.69 5.44
N ILE A 253 15.50 6.79 5.44
CA ILE A 253 15.32 7.90 4.52
C ILE A 253 16.67 8.26 3.94
N GLY A 254 16.79 8.23 2.62
CA GLY A 254 18.08 8.27 1.93
C GLY A 254 18.02 9.05 0.63
N ASP A 255 19.07 9.76 0.24
CA ASP A 255 19.26 10.16 -1.17
C ASP A 255 18.13 11.03 -1.77
N ASN A 256 17.33 11.73 -0.97
CA ASN A 256 16.25 12.57 -1.48
C ASN A 256 16.78 13.97 -1.82
N GLY A 257 16.22 14.58 -2.86
CA GLY A 257 16.53 15.96 -3.21
C GLY A 257 17.70 16.19 -4.16
N LYS A 258 18.12 15.17 -4.93
CA LYS A 258 19.35 15.18 -5.76
C LYS A 258 19.46 16.34 -6.75
N GLN A 259 18.36 17.01 -7.10
CA GLN A 259 18.37 18.11 -8.08
C GLN A 259 17.94 19.48 -7.52
N THR A 260 17.30 19.56 -6.33
CA THR A 260 16.63 20.81 -5.86
C THR A 260 16.82 21.12 -4.37
N GLY A 261 17.92 20.65 -3.76
CA GLY A 261 18.22 20.94 -2.36
C GLY A 261 17.28 20.24 -1.38
N GLY A 262 16.75 19.08 -1.77
CA GLY A 262 15.70 18.38 -1.03
C GLY A 262 16.12 17.82 0.32
N ILE A 263 15.09 17.33 1.02
CA ILE A 263 15.08 17.22 2.47
C ILE A 263 14.75 15.77 2.84
N GLY A 264 15.47 15.14 3.77
CA GLY A 264 15.08 13.83 4.27
C GLY A 264 13.69 13.89 4.92
N ILE A 265 13.54 14.69 5.98
CA ILE A 265 12.26 14.95 6.66
C ILE A 265 11.96 16.43 6.73
N ARG A 266 10.86 16.87 6.11
CA ARG A 266 10.34 18.25 6.19
C ARG A 266 9.16 18.35 7.15
N VAL A 267 9.28 19.23 8.14
CA VAL A 267 8.28 19.44 9.20
C VAL A 267 7.74 20.87 9.13
N ILE A 268 6.48 21.01 8.71
CA ILE A 268 5.89 22.33 8.41
C ILE A 268 5.07 22.87 9.58
N GLY A 269 4.22 22.03 10.18
CA GLY A 269 3.31 22.43 11.24
C GLY A 269 3.84 22.12 12.63
N PRO A 270 3.00 22.34 13.67
CA PRO A 270 3.40 22.15 15.05
C PRO A 270 3.08 20.76 15.62
N GLY A 271 3.72 20.43 16.75
CA GLY A 271 3.35 19.28 17.56
C GLY A 271 3.77 17.93 16.99
N ASN A 272 4.67 17.91 16.01
CA ASN A 272 5.16 16.68 15.41
C ASN A 272 6.21 16.00 16.29
N GLN A 273 6.24 14.67 16.25
CA GLN A 273 7.25 13.84 16.88
C GLN A 273 8.07 13.14 15.81
N ILE A 274 9.34 13.52 15.68
CA ILE A 274 10.29 12.96 14.72
C ILE A 274 11.29 12.14 15.51
N LYS A 275 11.13 10.81 15.53
CA LYS A 275 11.91 9.96 16.41
C LYS A 275 12.45 8.70 15.77
N ASN A 276 13.64 8.28 16.20
CA ASN A 276 14.22 6.99 15.80
C ASN A 276 14.40 6.81 14.28
N ASN A 277 14.44 7.90 13.50
CA ASN A 277 14.59 7.79 12.05
C ASN A 277 16.08 7.72 11.67
N ASN A 278 16.40 6.94 10.65
CA ASN A 278 17.68 6.94 9.96
C ASN A 278 17.56 7.82 8.71
N VAL A 279 18.28 8.94 8.67
CA VAL A 279 18.18 9.99 7.65
C VAL A 279 19.56 10.27 7.07
N THR A 280 19.78 9.85 5.82
CA THR A 280 21.11 9.80 5.21
C THR A 280 21.19 10.34 3.79
N ALA A 281 22.34 10.83 3.36
CA ALA A 281 22.61 11.21 1.97
C ALA A 281 21.63 12.23 1.35
N ASN A 282 20.97 13.09 2.16
CA ASN A 282 20.10 14.16 1.66
C ASN A 282 20.85 15.50 1.66
N ASN A 283 20.37 16.50 0.92
CA ASN A 283 20.93 17.84 1.05
C ASN A 283 20.66 18.42 2.46
N LYS A 284 19.41 18.39 2.92
CA LYS A 284 19.09 18.61 4.34
C LYS A 284 18.58 17.31 4.94
N GLY A 285 19.10 16.89 6.08
CA GLY A 285 18.61 15.71 6.78
C GLY A 285 17.19 15.95 7.31
N ILE A 286 17.08 16.79 8.35
CA ILE A 286 15.78 17.18 8.92
C ILE A 286 15.65 18.70 8.85
N PHE A 287 14.57 19.17 8.23
CA PHE A 287 14.25 20.60 8.14
C PHE A 287 12.92 20.91 8.84
N VAL A 288 12.96 21.82 9.80
CA VAL A 288 11.82 22.20 10.64
C VAL A 288 11.49 23.67 10.45
N ASP A 289 10.47 23.93 9.62
CA ASP A 289 9.84 25.23 9.44
C ASP A 289 8.85 25.53 10.60
N GLY A 290 8.26 24.47 11.15
CA GLY A 290 7.21 24.54 12.18
C GLY A 290 7.70 24.83 13.59
N GLN A 291 6.75 25.04 14.49
CA GLN A 291 6.99 25.33 15.91
C GLN A 291 6.64 24.16 16.82
N SER A 292 7.21 24.09 18.02
CA SER A 292 6.78 23.12 19.05
C SER A 292 6.84 21.65 18.61
N ASN A 293 7.87 21.27 17.85
CA ASN A 293 8.12 19.89 17.43
C ASN A 293 9.15 19.22 18.35
N TRP A 294 9.09 17.89 18.43
CA TRP A 294 10.02 17.08 19.23
C TRP A 294 10.86 16.17 18.32
N LEU A 295 12.17 16.44 18.27
CA LEU A 295 13.15 15.66 17.52
C LEU A 295 14.01 14.88 18.51
N GLU A 296 13.93 13.54 18.49
CA GLU A 296 14.66 12.69 19.42
C GLU A 296 15.20 11.41 18.79
N ASN A 297 16.46 11.08 19.09
CA ASN A 297 17.06 9.80 18.73
C ASN A 297 17.05 9.52 17.22
N ASN A 298 17.15 10.55 16.39
CA ASN A 298 17.34 10.37 14.94
C ASN A 298 18.83 10.25 14.61
N GLY A 299 19.18 9.31 13.74
CA GLY A 299 20.49 9.24 13.09
C GLY A 299 20.44 10.06 11.81
N VAL A 300 21.06 11.24 11.82
CA VAL A 300 21.04 12.22 10.73
C VAL A 300 22.47 12.35 10.19
N ILE A 301 22.88 11.37 9.39
CA ILE A 301 24.28 11.15 9.01
C ILE A 301 24.45 11.36 7.51
N ASP A 302 25.59 11.89 7.07
CA ASP A 302 25.92 12.03 5.63
C ASP A 302 24.94 12.95 4.88
N ASN A 303 24.40 13.98 5.55
CA ASN A 303 23.60 15.02 4.89
C ASN A 303 24.40 16.33 4.78
N ASN A 304 24.27 17.09 3.68
CA ASN A 304 25.02 18.35 3.53
C ASN A 304 24.73 19.34 4.68
N THR A 305 23.47 19.40 5.10
CA THR A 305 23.04 20.00 6.36
C THR A 305 22.35 18.92 7.19
N GLY A 306 22.79 18.69 8.43
CA GLY A 306 22.20 17.68 9.31
C GLY A 306 20.78 18.05 9.74
N ILE A 307 20.65 18.90 10.76
CA ILE A 307 19.37 19.39 11.27
C ILE A 307 19.31 20.91 11.14
N GLU A 308 18.30 21.40 10.43
CA GLU A 308 18.02 22.83 10.28
C GLU A 308 16.65 23.16 10.85
N ILE A 309 16.59 24.15 11.73
CA ILE A 309 15.37 24.61 12.40
C ILE A 309 15.28 26.12 12.25
N THR A 310 14.31 26.56 11.47
CA THR A 310 13.97 27.98 11.29
C THR A 310 12.77 28.39 12.15
N GLY A 311 11.92 27.43 12.52
CA GLY A 311 10.83 27.63 13.46
C GLY A 311 11.30 27.80 14.92
N VAL A 312 10.34 27.96 15.83
CA VAL A 312 10.59 28.28 17.26
C VAL A 312 9.96 27.26 18.21
N GLY A 313 10.45 27.19 19.45
CA GLY A 313 9.88 26.33 20.48
C GLY A 313 10.07 24.83 20.26
N ASN A 314 10.94 24.44 19.33
CA ASN A 314 11.23 23.03 19.06
C ASN A 314 12.15 22.45 20.14
N PHE A 315 11.98 21.16 20.43
CA PHE A 315 12.75 20.41 21.42
C PHE A 315 13.61 19.34 20.73
N VAL A 316 14.93 19.47 20.83
CA VAL A 316 15.91 18.69 20.06
C VAL A 316 16.94 18.05 21.00
N ILE A 317 16.83 16.74 21.18
CA ILE A 317 17.67 16.00 22.13
C ILE A 317 18.06 14.63 21.60
N ARG A 318 19.20 14.09 22.02
CA ARG A 318 19.62 12.71 21.74
C ARG A 318 19.71 12.35 20.25
N ASN A 319 19.80 13.32 19.35
CA ASN A 319 20.03 13.04 17.94
C ASN A 319 21.52 12.83 17.68
N CYS A 320 21.85 11.97 16.72
CA CYS A 320 23.21 11.78 16.24
C CYS A 320 23.32 12.44 14.87
N VAL A 321 24.19 13.43 14.73
CA VAL A 321 24.34 14.20 13.50
C VAL A 321 25.76 14.05 12.98
N GLY A 322 25.90 13.60 11.73
CA GLY A 322 27.17 13.54 11.00
C GLY A 322 26.97 14.13 9.60
N THR A 323 27.95 14.83 9.07
CA THR A 323 27.90 15.39 7.71
C THR A 323 28.97 14.76 6.83
N PRO A 324 28.83 14.80 5.49
CA PRO A 324 29.84 14.25 4.59
C PRO A 324 31.17 14.96 4.82
N LEU A 325 32.22 14.15 4.95
CA LEU A 325 33.56 14.60 5.31
C LEU A 325 34.18 15.45 4.19
N GLU A 326 33.84 15.14 2.95
CA GLU A 326 34.36 15.81 1.76
C GLU A 326 33.81 17.23 1.57
N THR A 327 32.63 17.55 2.13
CA THR A 327 31.91 18.81 1.86
C THR A 327 31.91 19.80 3.02
N ASN A 328 32.48 19.46 4.18
CA ASN A 328 32.37 20.26 5.41
C ASN A 328 30.91 20.66 5.70
N GLY A 329 29.99 19.70 5.57
CA GLY A 329 28.57 19.96 5.76
C GLY A 329 28.25 20.53 7.15
N ILE A 330 27.13 21.25 7.25
CA ILE A 330 26.73 21.93 8.49
C ILE A 330 25.91 20.97 9.36
N HIS A 331 26.41 20.61 10.54
CA HIS A 331 25.71 19.66 11.42
C HIS A 331 24.37 20.22 11.93
N LEU A 332 24.37 21.39 12.57
CA LEU A 332 23.16 21.99 13.13
C LEU A 332 23.05 23.47 12.77
N ILE A 333 21.86 23.88 12.31
CA ILE A 333 21.45 25.28 12.16
C ILE A 333 20.18 25.46 12.99
N ILE A 334 20.30 26.09 14.16
CA ILE A 334 19.17 26.25 15.08
C ILE A 334 18.84 27.73 15.24
N GLY A 335 17.63 28.11 14.83
CA GLY A 335 17.09 29.44 15.08
C GLY A 335 16.91 29.76 16.57
N PRO A 336 16.77 31.03 16.95
CA PRO A 336 16.55 31.43 18.34
C PRO A 336 15.27 30.82 18.91
N SER A 337 15.16 30.80 20.25
CA SER A 337 13.96 30.34 20.96
C SER A 337 13.62 28.85 20.77
N ASN A 338 14.61 28.02 20.46
CA ASN A 338 14.50 26.56 20.47
C ASN A 338 15.21 25.96 21.69
N GLN A 339 14.75 24.80 22.13
CA GLN A 339 15.31 24.05 23.25
C GLN A 339 16.15 22.90 22.71
N VAL A 340 17.47 23.04 22.78
CA VAL A 340 18.41 22.06 22.22
C VAL A 340 19.30 21.54 23.35
N GLY A 341 19.37 20.22 23.49
CA GLY A 341 20.34 19.57 24.39
C GLY A 341 21.77 19.94 24.00
N SER A 342 22.71 19.84 24.94
CA SER A 342 24.12 20.11 24.66
C SER A 342 24.60 19.33 23.43
N VAL A 343 25.38 19.97 22.57
CA VAL A 343 25.99 19.30 21.41
C VAL A 343 27.36 18.82 21.85
N MET A 344 27.57 17.51 21.81
CA MET A 344 28.84 16.90 22.18
C MET A 344 29.52 16.26 20.98
N GLU A 345 30.83 16.44 20.84
CA GLU A 345 31.61 16.02 19.68
C GLU A 345 32.41 14.75 20.00
N ASN A 346 32.49 13.80 19.05
CA ASN A 346 33.39 12.64 19.06
C ASN A 346 33.60 12.00 20.43
N MET A 347 32.49 11.59 21.02
CA MET A 347 32.35 11.36 22.45
C MET A 347 33.19 10.22 23.04
N GLY A 348 33.93 9.44 22.25
CA GLY A 348 34.91 8.43 22.72
C GLY A 348 34.55 7.79 24.07
N SER A 349 35.40 8.04 25.09
CA SER A 349 35.18 7.64 26.49
C SER A 349 34.53 8.72 27.38
N SER A 350 34.05 9.82 26.81
CA SER A 350 33.50 11.01 27.50
C SER A 350 32.03 10.88 27.92
N PHE A 351 31.44 9.68 27.84
CA PHE A 351 30.09 9.44 28.33
C PHE A 351 30.02 9.72 29.83
N SER A 352 29.21 10.71 30.21
CA SER A 352 29.00 11.09 31.61
C SER A 352 27.52 11.39 31.87
N ASN A 353 27.12 11.25 33.13
CA ASN A 353 25.76 11.55 33.57
C ASN A 353 25.44 13.06 33.61
N ASN A 354 26.40 13.91 33.24
CA ASN A 354 26.24 15.37 33.25
C ASN A 354 25.43 15.89 32.05
N ASN A 355 25.29 15.10 30.98
CA ASN A 355 24.63 15.51 29.73
C ASN A 355 23.61 14.46 29.25
N PRO A 356 22.55 14.14 30.03
CA PRO A 356 21.65 13.02 29.74
C PRO A 356 20.78 13.19 28.49
N TRP A 357 20.71 14.39 27.92
CA TRP A 357 19.89 14.73 26.74
C TRP A 357 20.70 15.27 25.56
N ALA A 358 22.03 15.13 25.60
CA ALA A 358 22.88 15.68 24.56
C ALA A 358 22.55 15.16 23.16
N ASN A 359 22.70 16.04 22.18
CA ASN A 359 22.86 15.63 20.79
C ASN A 359 24.34 15.31 20.55
N ILE A 360 24.61 14.31 19.72
CA ILE A 360 25.96 13.86 19.39
C ILE A 360 26.30 14.35 17.99
N ARG A 361 27.47 14.96 17.84
CA ARG A 361 28.07 15.36 16.58
C ARG A 361 29.19 14.37 16.25
N LEU A 362 29.10 13.73 15.10
CA LEU A 362 30.17 12.90 14.53
C LEU A 362 31.07 13.76 13.64
N THR A 363 32.35 13.75 13.94
CA THR A 363 33.45 14.39 13.21
C THR A 363 34.59 13.39 12.99
N GLU A 364 35.59 13.73 12.18
CA GLU A 364 36.65 12.79 11.74
C GLU A 364 37.71 12.44 12.80
N GLU A 365 37.76 13.14 13.95
CA GLU A 365 38.82 12.98 14.96
C GLU A 365 38.60 11.89 16.02
#